data_AF-A0AAV2HUL1-F1
#
_entry.id   AF-A0AAV2HUL1-F1
#
_cell.length_a   1.000
_cell.length_b   1.000
_cell.length_c   1.000
_cell.angle_alpha   90.00
_cell.angle_beta   90.00
_cell.angle_gamma   90.00
#
_symmetry.space_group_name_H-M   'P 1'
#
loop_
_entity.id
_entity.type
_entity.pdbx_description
1 polymer ?
#
loop_
_entity_poly.entity_id
_entity_poly.type
_entity_poly.pdbx_seq_one_letter_code
_entity_poly.pdbx_strand_id
1 'polypeptide(L)'
;MSSYCQLCSTTGKAMLKNSDTAYQNWYATHKERCTINHSGSAGLMEVEGDMAAIYEAGSLVFTLILSVMKIVRHIINCFLWHHMIVSNHVAKRLGSVLRNFVPTESKFGTTLGGRKAGSLTRYKKAVASKVSSSSELQQKIMTTFYHASSTNEEPKHHSCPAGKSSWWFWQRAIAYKSPPSHNSSSLISPMVAGKINSIYERLSTD
;
A
#
# COMPACT_ATOMS: atom_id res chain seq x y z
N MET A 1 -39.58 22.29 -26.66
CA MET A 1 -39.26 21.47 -27.85
C MET A 1 -40.49 21.45 -28.72
N SER A 2 -40.35 21.60 -30.04
CA SER A 2 -41.51 21.69 -30.94
C SER A 2 -41.64 20.39 -31.71
N SER A 3 -42.82 19.77 -31.67
CA SER A 3 -43.20 18.66 -32.54
C SER A 3 -43.79 19.14 -33.87
N TYR A 4 -43.91 20.47 -34.03
CA TYR A 4 -44.55 21.09 -35.18
C TYR A 4 -43.58 21.96 -35.97
N CYS A 5 -43.59 21.76 -37.29
CA CYS A 5 -43.02 22.69 -38.25
C CYS A 5 -44.07 22.98 -39.32
N GLN A 6 -44.32 24.28 -39.54
CA GLN A 6 -45.27 24.74 -40.55
C GLN A 6 -44.88 24.23 -41.93
N LEU A 7 -43.59 24.35 -42.29
CA LEU A 7 -43.07 23.93 -43.60
C LEU A 7 -43.13 22.41 -43.81
N CYS A 8 -42.89 21.61 -42.76
CA CYS A 8 -43.12 20.16 -42.83
C CYS A 8 -44.61 19.83 -43.04
N SER A 9 -45.49 20.57 -42.37
CA SER A 9 -46.93 20.33 -42.42
C SER A 9 -47.59 20.78 -43.72
N THR A 10 -47.02 21.74 -44.42
CA THR A 10 -47.50 22.24 -45.72
C THR A 10 -46.65 21.69 -46.88
N THR A 11 -45.47 22.25 -47.08
CA THR A 11 -44.57 21.94 -48.20
C THR A 11 -44.09 20.49 -48.14
N GLY A 12 -43.70 20.00 -46.97
CA GLY A 12 -43.29 18.60 -46.79
C GLY A 12 -44.38 17.61 -47.20
N LYS A 13 -45.62 17.82 -46.75
CA LYS A 13 -46.76 16.99 -47.17
C LYS A 13 -47.06 17.09 -48.67
N ALA A 14 -46.90 18.27 -49.27
CA ALA A 14 -47.08 18.45 -50.71
C ALA A 14 -46.01 17.71 -51.53
N MET A 15 -44.74 17.74 -51.09
CA MET A 15 -43.65 17.01 -51.73
C MET A 15 -43.84 15.49 -51.61
N LEU A 16 -44.27 15.02 -50.43
CA LEU A 16 -44.55 13.60 -50.20
C LEU A 16 -45.71 13.07 -51.05
N LYS A 17 -46.72 13.90 -51.32
CA LYS A 17 -47.82 13.57 -52.24
C LYS A 17 -47.36 13.45 -53.70
N ASN A 18 -46.29 14.15 -54.08
CA ASN A 18 -45.71 14.07 -55.42
C ASN A 18 -44.90 12.77 -55.56
N SER A 19 -43.88 12.58 -54.71
CA SER A 19 -43.15 11.31 -54.60
C SER A 19 -42.27 11.32 -53.36
N ASP A 20 -41.87 10.13 -52.89
CA ASP A 20 -40.92 10.00 -51.80
C ASP A 20 -39.57 10.65 -52.14
N THR A 21 -39.08 10.49 -53.38
CA THR A 21 -37.83 11.12 -53.84
C THR A 21 -37.90 12.64 -53.80
N ALA A 22 -39.03 13.25 -54.18
CA ALA A 22 -39.24 14.69 -54.09
C ALA A 22 -39.22 15.18 -52.64
N TYR A 23 -39.81 14.41 -51.71
CA TYR A 23 -39.77 14.71 -50.28
C TYR A 23 -38.34 14.65 -49.74
N GLN A 24 -37.57 13.61 -50.05
CA GLN A 24 -36.20 13.46 -49.54
C GLN A 24 -35.28 14.59 -50.02
N ASN A 25 -35.37 14.97 -51.30
CA ASN A 25 -34.59 16.09 -51.86
C ASN A 25 -34.93 17.41 -51.17
N TRP A 26 -36.21 17.67 -50.93
CA TRP A 26 -36.65 18.86 -50.19
C TRP A 26 -36.18 18.82 -48.73
N TYR A 27 -36.37 17.68 -48.04
CA TYR A 27 -36.08 17.54 -46.63
C TYR A 27 -34.58 17.71 -46.34
N ALA A 28 -33.69 17.24 -47.23
CA ALA A 28 -32.25 17.45 -47.13
C ALA A 28 -31.88 18.94 -47.01
N THR A 29 -32.56 19.82 -47.75
CA THR A 29 -32.35 21.27 -47.68
C THR A 29 -33.06 21.95 -46.52
N HIS A 30 -34.16 21.36 -46.04
CA HIS A 30 -34.97 21.91 -44.94
C HIS A 30 -34.43 21.54 -43.56
N LYS A 31 -33.72 20.41 -43.44
CA LYS A 31 -33.31 19.80 -42.16
C LYS A 31 -32.68 20.79 -41.18
N GLU A 32 -31.79 21.66 -41.63
CA GLU A 32 -31.10 22.65 -40.78
C GLU A 32 -32.01 23.75 -40.22
N ARG A 33 -33.16 23.99 -40.87
CA ARG A 33 -34.16 25.00 -40.47
C ARG A 33 -35.44 24.36 -39.92
N CYS A 34 -35.45 23.05 -39.70
CA CYS A 34 -36.60 22.35 -39.20
C CYS A 34 -36.78 22.64 -37.70
N THR A 35 -37.99 23.03 -37.30
CA THR A 35 -38.31 23.28 -35.89
C THR A 35 -38.69 22.00 -35.15
N ILE A 36 -38.85 20.87 -35.85
CA ILE A 36 -39.12 19.57 -35.24
C ILE A 36 -37.79 19.02 -34.69
N ASN A 37 -37.63 19.07 -33.38
CA ASN A 37 -36.37 18.69 -32.71
C ASN A 37 -36.49 17.45 -31.82
N HIS A 38 -37.63 16.77 -31.84
CA HIS A 38 -37.79 15.44 -31.26
C HIS A 38 -38.80 14.64 -32.08
N SER A 39 -38.65 13.33 -32.12
CA SER A 39 -39.59 12.40 -32.73
C SER A 39 -39.95 11.32 -31.72
N GLY A 40 -41.23 11.21 -31.37
CA GLY A 40 -41.71 10.26 -30.35
C GLY A 40 -42.65 10.92 -29.35
N SER A 41 -43.27 10.10 -28.50
CA SER A 41 -44.14 10.58 -27.43
C SER A 41 -43.31 11.32 -26.35
N ALA A 42 -43.96 12.19 -25.59
CA ALA A 42 -43.30 12.88 -24.47
C ALA A 42 -42.65 11.91 -23.47
N GLY A 43 -43.21 10.70 -23.29
CA GLY A 43 -42.64 9.68 -22.41
C GLY A 43 -41.32 9.06 -22.90
N LEU A 44 -41.05 9.04 -24.21
CA LEU A 44 -39.74 8.58 -24.72
C LEU A 44 -38.61 9.58 -24.40
N MET A 45 -38.93 10.87 -24.37
CA MET A 45 -38.01 11.93 -23.97
C MET A 45 -37.72 11.89 -22.47
N GLU A 46 -38.70 11.53 -21.62
CA GLU A 46 -38.44 11.26 -20.20
C GLU A 46 -37.49 10.09 -20.01
N VAL A 47 -37.70 8.98 -20.74
CA VAL A 47 -36.82 7.80 -20.64
C VAL A 47 -35.40 8.10 -21.11
N GLU A 48 -35.21 8.86 -22.19
CA GLU A 48 -33.89 9.29 -22.66
C GLU A 48 -33.22 10.28 -21.69
N GLY A 49 -34.00 11.19 -21.10
CA GLY A 49 -33.53 12.10 -20.05
C GLY A 49 -33.12 11.35 -18.77
N ASP A 50 -33.91 10.36 -18.35
CA ASP A 50 -33.62 9.49 -17.21
C ASP A 50 -32.37 8.63 -17.48
N MET A 51 -32.20 8.09 -18.70
CA MET A 51 -30.99 7.37 -19.07
C MET A 51 -29.74 8.25 -19.06
N ALA A 52 -29.83 9.51 -19.52
CA ALA A 52 -28.74 10.47 -19.43
C ALA A 52 -28.41 10.83 -17.97
N ALA A 53 -29.44 11.01 -17.12
CA ALA A 53 -29.29 11.24 -15.69
C ALA A 53 -28.68 10.02 -14.96
N ILE A 54 -29.02 8.80 -15.36
CA ILE A 54 -28.41 7.55 -14.85
C ILE A 54 -26.94 7.46 -15.27
N TYR A 55 -26.61 7.83 -16.52
CA TYR A 55 -25.22 7.89 -16.99
C TYR A 55 -24.39 8.94 -16.24
N GLU A 56 -24.93 10.13 -15.98
CA GLU A 56 -24.28 11.14 -15.14
C GLU A 56 -24.21 10.72 -13.65
N ALA A 57 -25.23 10.04 -13.13
CA ALA A 57 -25.20 9.47 -11.78
C ALA A 57 -24.11 8.38 -11.64
N GLY A 58 -23.85 7.61 -12.70
CA GLY A 58 -22.72 6.67 -12.78
C GLY A 58 -21.36 7.36 -12.66
N SER A 59 -21.22 8.58 -13.19
CA SER A 59 -20.03 9.43 -13.02
C SER A 59 -19.85 9.90 -11.57
N LEU A 60 -20.94 10.24 -10.88
CA LEU A 60 -20.90 10.60 -9.46
C LEU A 60 -20.52 9.40 -8.58
N VAL A 61 -21.07 8.21 -8.84
CA VAL A 61 -20.70 6.98 -8.15
C VAL A 61 -19.23 6.62 -8.40
N PHE A 62 -18.76 6.74 -9.64
CA PHE A 62 -17.35 6.53 -9.99
C PHE A 62 -16.42 7.55 -9.29
N THR A 63 -16.80 8.82 -9.28
CA THR A 63 -16.06 9.89 -8.59
C THR A 63 -16.04 9.67 -7.07
N LEU A 64 -17.16 9.21 -6.49
CA LEU A 64 -17.26 8.84 -5.08
C LEU A 64 -16.37 7.62 -4.75
N ILE A 65 -16.35 6.60 -5.60
CA ILE A 65 -15.46 5.44 -5.45
C ILE A 65 -13.99 5.89 -5.52
N LEU A 66 -13.62 6.71 -6.50
CA LEU A 66 -12.26 7.22 -6.63
C LEU A 66 -11.85 8.12 -5.45
N SER A 67 -12.76 8.94 -4.92
CA SER A 67 -12.49 9.80 -3.77
C SER A 67 -12.34 8.96 -2.50
N VAL A 68 -13.19 7.96 -2.27
CA VAL A 68 -13.06 6.99 -1.17
C VAL A 68 -11.75 6.22 -1.29
N MET A 69 -11.35 5.75 -2.48
CA MET A 69 -10.06 5.08 -2.68
C MET A 69 -8.86 5.99 -2.38
N LYS A 70 -8.92 7.28 -2.75
CA LYS A 70 -7.89 8.27 -2.41
C LYS A 70 -7.80 8.50 -0.90
N ILE A 71 -8.94 8.60 -0.23
CA ILE A 71 -9.03 8.74 1.23
C ILE A 71 -8.46 7.49 1.92
N VAL A 72 -8.87 6.29 1.51
CA VAL A 72 -8.34 5.02 2.04
C VAL A 72 -6.82 4.94 1.85
N ARG A 73 -6.30 5.30 0.66
CA ARG A 73 -4.85 5.36 0.42
C ARG A 73 -4.15 6.36 1.34
N HIS A 74 -4.75 7.53 1.54
CA HIS A 74 -4.21 8.55 2.44
C HIS A 74 -4.16 8.05 3.89
N ILE A 75 -5.24 7.44 4.39
CA ILE A 75 -5.31 6.84 5.73
C ILE A 75 -4.25 5.74 5.89
N ILE A 76 -4.12 4.83 4.91
CA ILE A 76 -3.09 3.78 4.91
C ILE A 76 -1.69 4.42 4.97
N ASN A 77 -1.43 5.47 4.19
CA ASN A 77 -0.15 6.16 4.20
C ASN A 77 0.14 6.85 5.53
N CYS A 78 -0.87 7.50 6.14
CA CYS A 78 -0.76 8.09 7.48
C CYS A 78 -0.43 7.02 8.53
N PHE A 79 -1.09 5.87 8.45
CA PHE A 79 -0.85 4.74 9.35
C PHE A 79 0.56 4.16 9.18
N LEU A 80 0.99 3.92 7.94
CA LEU A 80 2.35 3.48 7.61
C LEU A 80 3.42 4.50 8.05
N TRP A 81 3.15 5.79 7.93
CA TRP A 81 4.05 6.85 8.37
C TRP A 81 4.14 6.91 9.90
N HIS A 82 3.02 6.79 10.60
CA HIS A 82 2.98 6.67 12.05
C HIS A 82 3.81 5.47 12.53
N HIS A 83 3.63 4.29 11.92
CA HIS A 83 4.43 3.10 12.20
C HIS A 83 5.93 3.31 11.93
N MET A 84 6.29 4.03 10.88
CA MET A 84 7.68 4.38 10.59
C MET A 84 8.28 5.29 11.68
N ILE A 85 7.50 6.23 12.23
CA ILE A 85 7.95 7.08 13.35
C ILE A 85 8.18 6.24 14.60
N VAL A 86 7.24 5.36 14.95
CA VAL A 86 7.35 4.48 16.12
C VAL A 86 8.56 3.56 15.98
N SER A 87 8.73 2.90 14.83
CA SER A 87 9.93 2.07 14.55
C SER A 87 11.23 2.86 14.70
N ASN A 88 11.30 4.08 14.16
CA ASN A 88 12.46 4.96 14.32
C ASN A 88 12.69 5.37 15.78
N HIS A 89 11.61 5.63 16.53
CA HIS A 89 11.69 5.96 17.95
C HIS A 89 12.27 4.78 18.75
N VAL A 90 11.73 3.57 18.57
CA VAL A 90 12.19 2.37 19.28
C VAL A 90 13.63 2.03 18.90
N ALA A 91 14.00 2.15 17.62
CA ALA A 91 15.39 1.97 17.18
C ALA A 91 16.36 2.98 17.83
N LYS A 92 15.93 4.24 18.01
CA LYS A 92 16.70 5.26 18.74
C LYS A 92 16.82 4.93 20.23
N ARG A 93 15.74 4.49 20.90
CA ARG A 93 15.76 4.07 22.31
C ARG A 93 16.69 2.88 22.52
N LEU A 94 16.52 1.82 21.73
CA LEU A 94 17.40 0.66 21.71
C LEU A 94 18.86 1.08 21.54
N GLY A 95 19.11 1.94 20.55
CA GLY A 95 20.46 2.43 20.31
C GLY A 95 21.05 3.29 21.41
N SER A 96 20.22 4.01 22.17
CA SER A 96 20.63 4.80 23.33
C SER A 96 20.95 3.91 24.53
N VAL A 97 20.04 2.99 24.87
CA VAL A 97 20.21 2.04 25.97
C VAL A 97 21.48 1.22 25.76
N LEU A 98 21.70 0.71 24.55
CA LEU A 98 22.91 -0.05 24.23
C LEU A 98 24.18 0.79 24.38
N ARG A 99 24.20 2.06 23.95
CA ARG A 99 25.38 2.94 24.10
C ARG A 99 25.72 3.22 25.56
N ASN A 100 24.73 3.24 26.44
CA ASN A 100 24.94 3.43 27.88
C ASN A 100 25.35 2.13 28.58
N PHE A 101 24.88 0.99 28.07
CA PHE A 101 25.15 -0.33 28.64
C PHE A 101 26.55 -0.86 28.28
N VAL A 102 26.99 -0.66 27.03
CA VAL A 102 28.28 -1.15 26.50
C VAL A 102 29.50 -0.72 27.35
N PRO A 103 29.66 0.57 27.75
CA PRO A 103 30.78 1.01 28.57
C PRO A 103 30.76 0.44 29.99
N THR A 104 29.57 0.16 30.53
CA THR A 104 29.39 -0.43 31.86
C THR A 104 29.89 -1.88 31.86
N GLU A 105 29.54 -2.64 30.83
CA GLU A 105 29.98 -4.04 30.68
C GLU A 105 31.44 -4.18 30.26
N SER A 106 31.99 -3.22 29.51
CA SER A 106 33.42 -3.25 29.14
C SER A 106 34.35 -3.18 30.36
N LYS A 107 33.89 -2.57 31.46
CA LYS A 107 34.62 -2.57 32.74
C LYS A 107 34.74 -3.96 33.37
N PHE A 108 33.85 -4.88 33.00
CA PHE A 108 33.86 -6.28 33.40
C PHE A 108 34.50 -7.19 32.33
N GLY A 109 35.35 -6.63 31.46
CA GLY A 109 36.09 -7.38 30.44
C GLY A 109 35.26 -7.82 29.24
N THR A 110 34.00 -7.39 29.12
CA THR A 110 33.09 -7.83 28.06
C THR A 110 32.98 -6.78 26.94
N THR A 111 33.46 -7.10 25.73
CA THR A 111 33.44 -6.15 24.59
C THR A 111 32.12 -6.21 23.83
N LEU A 112 31.31 -5.14 23.90
CA LEU A 112 29.97 -5.07 23.29
C LEU A 112 29.82 -4.07 22.13
N GLY A 113 30.93 -3.63 21.52
CA GLY A 113 30.91 -2.62 20.45
C GLY A 113 31.96 -2.79 19.34
N GLY A 114 31.87 -1.98 18.29
CA GLY A 114 32.86 -1.91 17.19
C GLY A 114 32.46 -2.62 15.88
N ARG A 115 33.41 -2.78 14.94
CA ARG A 115 33.21 -3.56 13.68
C ARG A 115 33.49 -5.06 13.83
N LYS A 116 33.75 -5.53 15.06
CA LYS A 116 34.17 -6.91 15.35
C LYS A 116 32.97 -7.87 15.47
N ALA A 117 33.26 -9.17 15.49
CA ALA A 117 32.32 -10.19 15.92
C ALA A 117 31.70 -9.81 17.28
N GLY A 118 30.38 -9.94 17.44
CA GLY A 118 29.57 -9.57 18.60
C GLY A 118 28.89 -8.20 18.56
N SER A 119 29.17 -7.35 17.56
CA SER A 119 28.64 -5.99 17.53
C SER A 119 27.13 -5.90 17.30
N LEU A 120 26.42 -5.31 18.26
CA LEU A 120 24.99 -5.02 18.18
C LEU A 120 24.65 -3.90 17.16
N THR A 121 25.66 -3.29 16.52
CA THR A 121 25.50 -2.19 15.56
C THR A 121 24.77 -2.62 14.28
N ARG A 122 24.87 -3.90 13.87
CA ARG A 122 24.17 -4.42 12.68
C ARG A 122 22.64 -4.39 12.82
N TYR A 123 22.13 -4.51 14.05
CA TYR A 123 20.72 -4.77 14.29
C TYR A 123 19.84 -3.52 14.29
N LYS A 124 20.43 -2.32 14.50
CA LYS A 124 19.71 -1.04 14.42
C LYS A 124 19.04 -0.84 13.06
N LYS A 125 19.73 -1.21 11.97
CA LYS A 125 19.18 -1.10 10.60
C LYS A 125 18.01 -2.05 10.36
N ALA A 126 18.02 -3.23 11.00
CA ALA A 126 16.94 -4.21 10.85
C ALA A 126 15.65 -3.72 11.53
N VAL A 127 15.76 -3.14 12.73
CA VAL A 127 14.61 -2.57 13.48
C VAL A 127 14.03 -1.34 12.78
N ALA A 128 14.86 -0.52 12.13
CA ALA A 128 14.43 0.70 11.42
C ALA A 128 13.77 0.44 10.04
N SER A 129 13.61 -0.83 9.63
CA SER A 129 12.92 -1.17 8.38
C SER A 129 11.42 -0.94 8.50
N LYS A 130 10.75 -0.63 7.37
CA LYS A 130 9.31 -0.38 7.33
C LYS A 130 8.54 -1.55 7.95
N VAL A 131 7.61 -1.24 8.85
CA VAL A 131 6.70 -2.18 9.51
C VAL A 131 5.27 -1.75 9.25
N SER A 132 4.38 -2.72 9.16
CA SER A 132 2.95 -2.53 8.89
C SER A 132 2.09 -2.60 10.15
N SER A 133 2.62 -3.14 11.25
CA SER A 133 1.92 -3.27 12.53
C SER A 133 2.86 -3.18 13.73
N SER A 134 2.30 -2.95 14.92
CA SER A 134 3.05 -3.01 16.18
C SER A 134 3.61 -4.41 16.41
N SER A 135 2.80 -5.46 16.25
CA SER A 135 3.23 -6.86 16.39
C SER A 135 4.45 -7.21 15.52
N GLU A 136 4.46 -6.76 14.26
CA GLU A 136 5.61 -6.95 13.36
C GLU A 136 6.88 -6.25 13.87
N LEU A 137 6.73 -5.08 14.51
CA LEU A 137 7.84 -4.37 15.14
C LEU A 137 8.35 -5.12 16.38
N GLN A 138 7.47 -5.62 17.26
CA GLN A 138 7.86 -6.41 18.43
C GLN A 138 8.63 -7.66 18.01
N GLN A 139 8.10 -8.39 17.02
CA GLN A 139 8.73 -9.57 16.47
C GLN A 139 10.09 -9.24 15.86
N LYS A 140 10.22 -8.15 15.09
CA LYS A 140 11.50 -7.69 14.54
C LYS A 140 12.52 -7.37 15.63
N ILE A 141 12.12 -6.67 16.69
CA ILE A 141 12.98 -6.34 17.82
C ILE A 141 13.52 -7.62 18.47
N MET A 142 12.64 -8.54 18.86
CA MET A 142 13.04 -9.81 19.48
C MET A 142 13.86 -10.69 18.54
N THR A 143 13.53 -10.70 17.25
CA THR A 143 14.31 -11.41 16.24
C THR A 143 15.74 -10.91 16.19
N THR A 144 15.99 -9.59 16.26
CA THR A 144 17.37 -9.10 16.30
C THR A 144 18.15 -9.53 17.54
N PHE A 145 17.49 -9.69 18.68
CA PHE A 145 18.10 -10.26 19.89
C PHE A 145 18.45 -11.73 19.72
N TYR A 146 17.53 -12.53 19.17
CA TYR A 146 17.78 -13.94 18.89
C TYR A 146 18.91 -14.13 17.88
N HIS A 147 19.02 -13.26 16.86
CA HIS A 147 20.15 -13.28 15.94
C HIS A 147 21.49 -13.04 16.64
N ALA A 148 21.52 -12.07 17.56
CA ALA A 148 22.75 -11.74 18.28
C ALA A 148 23.22 -12.89 19.17
N SER A 149 22.28 -13.68 19.73
CA SER A 149 22.53 -14.73 20.73
C SER A 149 22.44 -16.17 20.19
N SER A 150 22.16 -16.38 18.90
CA SER A 150 22.05 -17.71 18.28
C SER A 150 23.42 -18.33 18.05
N THR A 151 23.61 -19.60 18.40
CA THR A 151 24.84 -20.36 18.12
C THR A 151 24.55 -21.55 17.20
N ASN A 152 25.59 -22.31 16.80
CA ASN A 152 25.35 -23.55 16.05
C ASN A 152 24.69 -24.62 16.92
N GLU A 153 24.99 -24.61 18.22
CA GLU A 153 24.49 -25.54 19.22
C GLU A 153 23.07 -25.18 19.68
N GLU A 154 22.77 -23.87 19.77
CA GLU A 154 21.45 -23.34 20.11
C GLU A 154 20.95 -22.37 19.02
N PRO A 155 20.46 -22.90 17.88
CA PRO A 155 19.93 -22.12 16.78
C PRO A 155 18.58 -21.45 17.11
N LYS A 156 18.52 -20.11 17.11
CA LYS A 156 17.32 -19.33 17.49
C LYS A 156 16.61 -18.75 16.25
N HIS A 157 16.14 -19.60 15.35
CA HIS A 157 15.67 -19.20 14.00
C HIS A 157 14.15 -19.11 13.82
N HIS A 158 13.37 -19.33 14.87
CA HIS A 158 11.91 -19.46 14.79
C HIS A 158 11.18 -18.21 14.26
N SER A 159 11.78 -17.02 14.35
CA SER A 159 11.14 -15.74 13.97
C SER A 159 11.62 -15.15 12.64
N CYS A 160 12.40 -15.89 11.85
CA CYS A 160 13.00 -15.35 10.62
C CYS A 160 12.27 -15.78 9.34
N PRO A 161 12.01 -14.86 8.39
CA PRO A 161 11.46 -15.22 7.10
C PRO A 161 12.38 -16.20 6.34
N ALA A 162 11.77 -17.25 5.79
CA ALA A 162 12.47 -18.23 4.96
C ALA A 162 12.78 -17.68 3.56
N GLY A 163 13.77 -18.29 2.89
CA GLY A 163 14.05 -18.05 1.47
C GLY A 163 15.32 -17.26 1.18
N LYS A 164 15.62 -17.15 -0.12
CA LYS A 164 16.89 -16.57 -0.63
C LYS A 164 17.02 -15.06 -0.39
N SER A 165 15.89 -14.36 -0.30
CA SER A 165 15.82 -12.93 0.03
C SER A 165 15.78 -12.67 1.53
N SER A 166 15.89 -13.71 2.37
CA SER A 166 15.93 -13.54 3.81
C SER A 166 17.08 -12.63 4.21
N TRP A 167 16.82 -11.72 5.13
CA TRP A 167 17.84 -10.85 5.69
C TRP A 167 18.78 -11.62 6.63
N TRP A 168 18.46 -12.87 7.01
CA TRP A 168 19.36 -13.75 7.78
C TRP A 168 20.14 -14.70 6.86
N PHE A 169 21.47 -14.68 7.00
CA PHE A 169 22.37 -15.65 6.40
C PHE A 169 21.99 -17.14 6.58
N TRP A 170 21.44 -17.56 7.74
CA TRP A 170 21.12 -18.97 8.01
C TRP A 170 19.97 -19.45 7.12
N GLN A 171 18.85 -18.71 7.10
CA GLN A 171 17.71 -19.00 6.22
C GLN A 171 18.10 -18.93 4.73
N ARG A 172 18.98 -17.98 4.36
CA ARG A 172 19.54 -17.95 3.00
C ARG A 172 20.37 -19.20 2.70
N ALA A 173 21.26 -19.60 3.60
CA ALA A 173 22.12 -20.76 3.41
C ALA A 173 21.29 -22.04 3.26
N ILE A 174 20.25 -22.23 4.09
CA ILE A 174 19.25 -23.29 3.90
C ILE A 174 18.62 -23.20 2.50
N ALA A 175 18.15 -22.01 2.09
CA ALA A 175 17.51 -21.82 0.78
C ALA A 175 18.46 -22.00 -0.41
N TYR A 176 19.77 -21.81 -0.22
CA TYR A 176 20.83 -22.08 -1.19
C TYR A 176 21.41 -23.49 -1.08
N LYS A 177 20.86 -24.34 -0.19
CA LYS A 177 21.36 -25.71 0.08
C LYS A 177 22.84 -25.73 0.49
N SER A 178 23.30 -24.70 1.21
CA SER A 178 24.65 -24.61 1.77
C SER A 178 24.59 -24.82 3.29
N PRO A 179 25.59 -25.48 3.91
CA PRO A 179 25.63 -25.66 5.35
C PRO A 179 25.77 -24.29 6.05
N PRO A 180 24.77 -23.87 6.83
CA PRO A 180 24.86 -22.61 7.55
C PRO A 180 25.83 -22.74 8.74
N SER A 181 26.61 -21.69 9.02
CA SER A 181 27.54 -21.69 10.15
C SER A 181 27.58 -20.33 10.83
N HIS A 182 27.48 -20.35 12.16
CA HIS A 182 27.67 -19.20 13.03
C HIS A 182 29.14 -18.84 13.28
N ASN A 183 30.10 -19.61 12.76
CA ASN A 183 31.54 -19.39 13.04
C ASN A 183 32.07 -18.06 12.51
N SER A 184 31.41 -17.48 11.49
CA SER A 184 31.70 -16.15 10.95
C SER A 184 30.83 -15.04 11.55
N SER A 185 29.90 -15.39 12.46
CA SER A 185 28.87 -14.49 12.95
C SER A 185 29.31 -13.71 14.17
N SER A 186 28.85 -12.47 14.22
CA SER A 186 29.06 -11.57 15.32
C SER A 186 28.17 -11.93 16.53
N LEU A 187 28.56 -12.91 17.35
CA LEU A 187 27.76 -13.38 18.50
C LEU A 187 28.04 -12.60 19.79
N ILE A 188 26.98 -12.26 20.53
CA ILE A 188 27.12 -11.78 21.92
C ILE A 188 27.31 -12.95 22.86
N SER A 189 28.06 -12.77 23.96
CA SER A 189 28.21 -13.84 24.95
C SER A 189 26.89 -14.12 25.67
N PRO A 190 26.67 -15.36 26.18
CA PRO A 190 25.46 -15.70 26.92
C PRO A 190 25.20 -14.79 28.14
N MET A 191 26.26 -14.39 28.85
CA MET A 191 26.17 -13.47 29.99
C MET A 191 25.57 -12.12 29.57
N VAL A 192 25.96 -11.62 28.39
CA VAL A 192 25.45 -10.37 27.83
C VAL A 192 24.03 -10.54 27.35
N ALA A 193 23.75 -11.66 26.66
CA ALA A 193 22.41 -11.99 26.19
C ALA A 193 21.42 -11.96 27.35
N GLY A 194 21.77 -12.54 28.50
CA GLY A 194 20.93 -12.48 29.71
C GLY A 194 20.65 -11.05 30.19
N LYS A 195 21.68 -10.20 30.24
CA LYS A 195 21.52 -8.81 30.71
C LYS A 195 20.75 -7.92 29.73
N ILE A 196 20.89 -8.14 28.42
CA ILE A 196 20.18 -7.34 27.42
C ILE A 196 18.79 -7.90 27.10
N ASN A 197 18.49 -9.15 27.44
CA ASN A 197 17.18 -9.76 27.14
C ASN A 197 16.03 -8.91 27.72
N SER A 198 16.12 -8.52 28.99
CA SER A 198 15.12 -7.67 29.65
C SER A 198 14.97 -6.29 28.98
N ILE A 199 16.03 -5.78 28.36
CA ILE A 199 16.00 -4.53 27.60
C ILE A 199 15.22 -4.73 26.31
N TYR A 200 15.45 -5.83 25.59
CA TYR A 200 14.72 -6.16 24.36
C TYR A 200 13.25 -6.48 24.63
N GLU A 201 12.95 -7.26 25.66
CA GLU A 201 11.56 -7.55 26.09
C GLU A 201 10.81 -6.25 26.39
N ARG A 202 11.38 -5.39 27.25
CA ARG A 202 10.76 -4.11 27.60
C ARG A 202 10.53 -3.21 26.37
N LEU A 203 11.49 -3.15 25.45
CA LEU A 203 11.37 -2.34 24.22
C LEU A 203 10.43 -2.94 23.19
N SER A 204 10.19 -4.25 23.24
CA SER A 204 9.22 -4.91 22.36
C SER A 204 7.79 -4.64 22.82
N THR A 205 7.57 -4.32 24.09
CA THR A 205 6.23 -4.06 24.66
C THR A 205 5.92 -2.58 24.87
N ASP A 206 6.85 -1.70 24.50
CA ASP A 206 6.80 -0.23 24.65
C ASP A 206 6.01 0.42 23.49
#